data_AF-A0A9R0J623-F1
#
_entry.id   AF-A0A9R0J623-F1
#
_cell.length_a   1.000
_cell.length_b   1.000
_cell.length_c   1.000
_cell.angle_alpha   90.00
_cell.angle_beta   90.00
_cell.angle_gamma   90.00
#
_symmetry.space_group_name_H-M   'P 1'
#
loop_
_entity.id
_entity.type
_entity.pdbx_description
1 polymer ?
#
loop_
_entity_poly.entity_id
_entity_poly.type
_entity_poly.pdbx_seq_one_letter_code
_entity_poly.pdbx_strand_id
1 'polypeptide(L)'
;MATSHLDDDDDFGGDFAGNRRPGGKRSFGEIDDDEDDIFGSKKANSKLEETAPGVATGMILSLRESLQTCKDELAKYEMELESAKSEIHKWHSSFQNESFIPPATTPEPNLVVNYIRTLKSTDKSLKEQLEKAKKKEAAFIVTFAKREQEVAELKAAIRELRAQLKPPSLQTRRLLLDPAIHEEFTRLKNLVEEKEKKVKELQDNINAVNFTPNSKMGKMLMAKCKTLQEENEEIGNQASEGKMHELSLKLALQKSRNAELRNQFEGLCKNVEVLTTDVDRSNEMVVILQEKLEERDSEIKRLKLELQQRNITEEMNDSAPMVTDEPQSTTEAVDVPQIKLECNTEGEF
;
A
#
# COMPACT_ATOMS: atom_id res chain seq x y z
N MET A 1 -8.96 -13.48 -5.13
CA MET A 1 -8.88 -12.45 -4.06
C MET A 1 -7.42 -12.18 -3.79
N ALA A 2 -7.06 -10.91 -3.82
CA ALA A 2 -5.70 -10.42 -3.66
C ALA A 2 -5.17 -10.68 -2.23
N THR A 3 -3.90 -11.07 -2.13
CA THR A 3 -3.14 -11.16 -0.89
C THR A 3 -2.04 -10.11 -0.93
N SER A 4 -2.19 -9.05 -0.15
CA SER A 4 -1.16 -8.05 0.09
C SER A 4 -0.40 -8.41 1.37
N HIS A 5 0.89 -8.70 1.18
CA HIS A 5 1.92 -8.96 2.18
C HIS A 5 2.33 -7.63 2.83
N LEU A 6 2.34 -7.60 4.16
CA LEU A 6 2.81 -6.51 5.01
C LEU A 6 4.15 -6.95 5.60
N ASP A 7 5.19 -6.14 5.45
CA ASP A 7 6.40 -6.21 6.24
C ASP A 7 6.50 -4.93 7.09
N ASP A 8 6.48 -5.15 8.40
CA ASP A 8 6.96 -4.26 9.46
C ASP A 8 8.48 -4.41 9.55
N ASP A 9 9.20 -3.33 9.86
CA ASP A 9 10.41 -3.34 10.72
C ASP A 9 10.91 -1.90 10.91
N ASP A 10 10.73 -1.34 12.11
CA ASP A 10 11.55 -0.23 12.62
C ASP A 10 11.79 -0.48 14.12
N ASP A 11 12.90 -1.18 14.37
CA ASP A 11 13.49 -1.49 15.67
C ASP A 11 14.50 -0.38 16.04
N PHE A 12 14.26 0.34 17.13
CA PHE A 12 15.24 1.28 17.67
C PHE A 12 15.36 1.14 19.20
N GLY A 13 16.42 0.43 19.62
CA GLY A 13 16.83 0.33 21.02
C GLY A 13 18.30 -0.07 21.22
N GLY A 14 19.00 0.69 22.08
CA GLY A 14 20.27 0.33 22.74
C GLY A 14 21.50 1.12 22.25
N ASP A 15 22.45 1.59 23.06
CA ASP A 15 22.66 1.50 24.51
C ASP A 15 23.77 2.49 24.98
N PHE A 16 23.85 2.70 26.29
CA PHE A 16 24.75 3.59 27.04
C PHE A 16 26.18 3.04 27.31
N ALA A 17 27.18 3.94 27.49
CA ALA A 17 28.30 3.80 28.47
C ALA A 17 29.08 5.14 28.65
N GLY A 18 29.02 5.83 29.82
CA GLY A 18 30.09 5.93 30.85
C GLY A 18 30.87 7.27 30.74
N ASN A 19 31.33 8.02 31.76
CA ASN A 19 31.60 7.77 33.18
C ASN A 19 31.94 9.10 33.93
N ARG A 20 31.68 9.16 35.25
CA ARG A 20 32.39 9.89 36.37
C ARG A 20 32.19 11.40 36.69
N ARG A 21 31.79 11.64 37.96
CA ARG A 21 31.85 12.89 38.79
C ARG A 21 33.25 13.04 39.46
N PRO A 22 33.61 14.14 40.19
CA PRO A 22 33.06 14.62 41.50
C PRO A 22 32.88 16.17 41.55
N GLY A 23 32.28 16.89 42.50
CA GLY A 23 31.81 16.66 43.87
C GLY A 23 32.42 17.72 44.84
N GLY A 24 31.61 18.60 45.44
CA GLY A 24 31.99 19.47 46.59
C GLY A 24 31.07 20.70 46.73
N LYS A 25 30.00 20.68 47.54
CA LYS A 25 29.85 20.84 49.01
C LYS A 25 29.84 22.29 49.51
N ARG A 26 28.74 22.63 50.20
CA ARG A 26 28.43 23.89 50.89
C ARG A 26 29.25 24.02 52.18
N SER A 27 29.54 25.26 52.59
CA SER A 27 29.86 25.64 53.97
C SER A 27 29.30 27.02 54.29
N PHE A 28 28.95 27.24 55.56
CA PHE A 28 28.25 28.38 56.15
C PHE A 28 29.15 29.07 57.19
N GLY A 29 28.92 30.37 57.46
CA GLY A 29 29.63 31.21 58.45
C GLY A 29 30.78 32.00 57.80
N GLU A 30 31.03 33.28 58.06
CA GLU A 30 30.78 34.11 59.25
C GLU A 30 30.98 35.59 58.87
N ILE A 31 30.44 36.47 59.72
CA ILE A 31 30.48 37.94 59.70
C ILE A 31 31.91 38.47 59.86
N ASP A 32 32.22 39.61 59.22
CA ASP A 32 33.05 40.76 59.68
C ASP A 32 33.21 41.69 58.45
N ASP A 33 32.52 42.84 58.37
CA ASP A 33 32.82 44.13 59.01
C ASP A 33 34.19 44.69 58.56
N ASP A 34 34.17 45.59 57.58
CA ASP A 34 35.15 46.66 57.43
C ASP A 34 34.55 47.76 56.51
N GLU A 35 34.17 48.83 57.18
CA GLU A 35 34.09 50.22 56.74
C GLU A 35 35.10 50.58 55.63
N ASP A 36 34.61 51.23 54.56
CA ASP A 36 35.33 52.35 53.96
C ASP A 36 34.37 53.16 53.07
N ASP A 37 33.72 54.12 53.73
CA ASP A 37 33.00 55.23 53.13
C ASP A 37 34.01 56.17 52.44
N ILE A 38 34.48 55.85 51.23
CA ILE A 38 35.36 56.73 50.45
C ILE A 38 34.55 57.56 49.46
N PHE A 39 33.84 58.55 50.01
CA PHE A 39 33.31 59.69 49.26
C PHE A 39 34.46 60.52 48.67
N GLY A 40 35.12 59.97 47.64
CA GLY A 40 36.05 60.67 46.79
C GLY A 40 35.27 61.55 45.82
N SER A 41 34.83 62.71 46.29
CA SER A 41 34.36 63.83 45.45
C SER A 41 35.49 64.29 44.52
N LYS A 42 35.73 63.56 43.43
CA LYS A 42 36.53 64.04 42.30
C LYS A 42 35.59 64.42 41.18
N LYS A 43 35.31 65.73 41.18
CA LYS A 43 34.84 66.56 40.06
C LYS A 43 35.70 66.26 38.83
N ALA A 44 35.37 65.20 38.09
CA ALA A 44 35.87 64.97 36.76
C ALA A 44 34.91 65.69 35.81
N ASN A 45 35.35 66.84 35.29
CA ASN A 45 34.77 67.45 34.11
C ASN A 45 34.86 66.42 32.96
N SER A 46 33.83 65.59 32.80
CA SER A 46 33.61 64.87 31.56
C SER A 46 33.22 65.92 30.53
N LYS A 47 34.24 66.32 29.78
CA LYS A 47 34.18 66.97 28.46
C LYS A 47 32.86 66.57 27.79
N LEU A 48 31.94 67.53 27.71
CA LEU A 48 30.71 67.43 26.95
C LEU A 48 31.14 67.35 25.49
N GLU A 49 31.44 66.15 25.02
CA GLU A 49 31.39 65.87 23.60
C GLU A 49 29.92 66.02 23.26
N GLU A 50 29.59 67.09 22.53
CA GLU A 50 28.28 67.36 21.95
C GLU A 50 27.92 66.16 21.06
N THR A 51 27.38 65.11 21.67
CA THR A 51 26.63 64.10 20.93
C THR A 51 25.49 64.88 20.30
N ALA A 52 25.52 64.99 18.97
CA ALA A 52 24.51 65.72 18.21
C ALA A 52 23.12 65.37 18.77
N PRO A 53 22.19 66.34 18.94
CA PRO A 53 20.94 66.16 19.68
C PRO A 53 20.09 64.94 19.27
N GLY A 54 20.30 64.38 18.07
CA GLY A 54 19.72 63.10 17.65
C GLY A 54 20.30 61.83 18.29
N VAL A 55 21.57 61.81 18.70
CA VAL A 55 22.26 60.65 19.29
C VAL A 55 21.81 60.41 20.74
N ALA A 56 21.78 61.46 21.56
CA ALA A 56 21.28 61.38 22.93
C ALA A 56 19.77 61.02 22.96
N THR A 57 19.01 61.59 22.02
CA THR A 57 17.57 61.28 21.85
C THR A 57 17.38 59.81 21.42
N GLY A 58 18.20 59.30 20.50
CA GLY A 58 18.21 57.90 20.09
C GLY A 58 18.48 56.93 21.24
N MET A 59 19.50 57.20 22.07
CA MET A 59 19.79 56.38 23.24
C MET A 59 18.65 56.36 24.26
N ILE A 60 18.01 57.52 24.52
CA ILE A 60 16.85 57.60 25.42
C ILE A 60 15.67 56.78 24.87
N LEU A 61 15.44 56.80 23.55
CA LEU A 61 14.39 56.00 22.93
C LEU A 61 14.69 54.50 23.02
N SER A 62 15.91 54.07 22.70
CA SER A 62 16.32 52.66 22.82
C SER A 62 16.23 52.14 24.25
N LEU A 63 16.58 52.97 25.25
CA LEU A 63 16.42 52.61 26.66
C LEU A 63 14.96 52.54 27.09
N ARG A 64 14.11 53.44 26.59
CA ARG A 64 12.66 53.40 26.86
C ARG A 64 12.00 52.18 26.22
N GLU A 65 12.39 51.86 24.99
CA GLU A 65 11.96 50.66 24.29
C GLU A 65 12.40 49.41 25.04
N SER A 66 13.69 49.31 25.42
CA SER A 66 14.20 48.19 26.23
C SER A 66 13.52 48.08 27.60
N LEU A 67 13.23 49.20 28.25
CA LEU A 67 12.48 49.24 29.51
C LEU A 67 11.04 48.76 29.31
N GLN A 68 10.41 49.13 28.19
CA GLN A 68 9.06 48.68 27.85
C GLN A 68 9.05 47.18 27.55
N THR A 69 10.01 46.67 26.78
CA THR A 69 10.19 45.24 26.52
C THR A 69 10.38 44.46 27.84
N CYS A 70 11.22 44.96 28.74
CA CYS A 70 11.43 44.34 30.05
C CYS A 70 10.14 44.30 30.90
N LYS A 71 9.32 45.36 30.86
CA LYS A 71 8.02 45.38 31.54
C LYS A 71 7.03 44.37 30.94
N ASP A 72 6.98 44.27 29.61
CA ASP A 72 6.10 43.34 28.91
C ASP A 72 6.52 41.88 29.19
N GLU A 73 7.83 41.60 29.22
CA GLU A 73 8.37 40.31 29.63
C GLU A 73 8.04 39.99 31.09
N LEU A 74 8.16 40.96 32.00
CA LEU A 74 7.79 40.77 33.40
C LEU A 74 6.30 40.43 33.56
N ALA A 75 5.42 41.14 32.86
CA ALA A 75 3.99 40.85 32.85
C ALA A 75 3.69 39.44 32.30
N LYS A 76 4.42 39.00 31.27
CA LYS A 76 4.32 37.64 30.74
C LYS A 76 4.72 36.60 31.79
N TYR A 77 5.86 36.79 32.46
CA TYR A 77 6.31 35.85 33.49
C TYR A 77 5.37 35.81 34.70
N GLU A 78 4.77 36.95 35.08
CA GLU A 78 3.74 36.99 36.13
C GLU A 78 2.50 36.18 35.75
N MET A 79 2.05 36.30 34.50
CA MET A 79 0.92 35.52 33.98
C MET A 79 1.25 34.01 33.93
N GLU A 80 2.43 33.64 33.45
CA GLU A 80 2.89 32.24 33.44
C GLU A 80 3.01 31.66 34.84
N LEU A 81 3.52 32.44 35.80
CA LEU A 81 3.61 32.06 37.20
C LEU A 81 2.23 31.80 37.81
N GLU A 82 1.26 32.69 37.55
CA GLU A 82 -0.10 32.52 38.07
C GLU A 82 -0.82 31.34 37.42
N SER A 83 -0.61 31.13 36.11
CA SER A 83 -1.06 29.92 35.42
C SER A 83 -0.48 28.65 36.05
N ALA A 84 0.83 28.61 36.30
CA ALA A 84 1.50 27.48 36.92
C ALA A 84 0.99 27.20 38.35
N LYS A 85 0.76 28.25 39.16
CA LYS A 85 0.15 28.11 40.49
C LYS A 85 -1.25 27.53 40.42
N SER A 86 -2.07 28.00 39.48
CA SER A 86 -3.44 27.49 39.29
C SER A 86 -3.43 26.00 38.90
N GLU A 87 -2.46 25.58 38.08
CA GLU A 87 -2.27 24.20 37.69
C GLU A 87 -1.81 23.33 38.88
N ILE A 88 -0.83 23.79 39.65
CA ILE A 88 -0.41 23.12 40.89
C ILE A 88 -1.58 22.94 41.86
N HIS A 89 -2.41 23.98 42.04
CA HIS A 89 -3.60 23.90 42.90
C HIS A 89 -4.62 22.88 42.39
N LYS A 90 -4.83 22.83 41.07
CA LYS A 90 -5.69 21.82 40.43
C LYS A 90 -5.17 20.40 40.64
N TRP A 91 -3.86 20.17 40.50
CA TRP A 91 -3.23 18.88 40.80
C TRP A 91 -3.45 18.50 42.26
N HIS A 92 -3.17 19.40 43.20
CA HIS A 92 -3.41 19.16 44.64
C HIS A 92 -4.87 18.79 44.93
N SER A 93 -5.82 19.52 44.37
CA SER A 93 -7.26 19.25 44.55
C SER A 93 -7.69 17.90 43.96
N SER A 94 -7.06 17.47 42.86
CA SER A 94 -7.36 16.18 42.22
C SER A 94 -6.90 15.01 43.10
N PHE A 95 -5.71 15.10 43.68
CA PHE A 95 -5.19 14.07 44.58
C PHE A 95 -5.91 14.03 45.94
N GLN A 96 -6.41 15.16 46.45
CA GLN A 96 -7.16 15.20 47.71
C GLN A 96 -8.48 14.40 47.67
N ASN A 97 -9.05 14.22 46.49
CA ASN A 97 -10.30 13.49 46.30
C ASN A 97 -10.10 12.00 45.95
N GLU A 98 -8.84 11.53 45.84
CA GLU A 98 -8.54 10.14 45.49
C GLU A 98 -8.42 9.24 46.72
N SER A 99 -8.98 8.04 46.62
CA SER A 99 -9.09 7.04 47.69
C SER A 99 -7.76 6.49 48.22
N PHE A 100 -6.66 6.77 47.52
CA PHE A 100 -5.31 6.34 47.86
C PHE A 100 -4.66 7.20 48.97
N ILE A 101 -5.17 8.40 49.23
CA ILE A 101 -4.63 9.31 50.25
C ILE A 101 -5.57 9.34 51.46
N PRO A 102 -5.11 8.99 52.68
CA PRO A 102 -5.92 9.10 53.88
C PRO A 102 -6.34 10.57 54.13
N PRO A 103 -7.59 10.83 54.54
CA PRO A 103 -8.05 12.19 54.84
C PRO A 103 -7.12 12.85 55.86
N ALA A 104 -6.66 14.07 55.57
CA ALA A 104 -5.80 14.92 56.41
C ALA A 104 -4.28 14.61 56.45
N THR A 105 -3.74 13.84 55.50
CA THR A 105 -2.27 13.65 55.38
C THR A 105 -1.72 14.34 54.13
N THR A 106 -0.54 14.98 54.21
CA THR A 106 0.16 15.51 53.02
C THR A 106 0.62 14.34 52.14
N PRO A 107 0.34 14.34 50.82
CA PRO A 107 0.75 13.25 49.93
C PRO A 107 2.28 13.11 49.93
N GLU A 108 2.81 11.95 50.32
CA GLU A 108 4.24 11.71 50.10
C GLU A 108 4.53 11.60 48.60
N PRO A 109 5.56 12.31 48.07
CA PRO A 109 5.86 12.30 46.63
C PRO A 109 6.06 10.90 46.03
N ASN A 110 6.72 10.00 46.78
CA ASN A 110 6.97 8.63 46.32
C ASN A 110 5.69 7.80 46.19
N LEU A 111 4.74 8.01 47.10
CA LEU A 111 3.44 7.35 47.09
C LEU A 111 2.65 7.77 45.84
N VAL A 112 2.57 9.07 45.57
CA VAL A 112 1.89 9.61 44.37
C VAL A 112 2.54 9.11 43.08
N VAL A 113 3.87 9.11 42.99
CA VAL A 113 4.59 8.62 41.81
C VAL A 113 4.35 7.12 41.57
N ASN A 114 4.34 6.31 42.62
CA ASN A 114 4.05 4.87 42.50
C ASN A 114 2.59 4.61 42.10
N TYR A 115 1.64 5.40 42.62
CA TYR A 115 0.23 5.33 42.23
C TYR A 115 0.05 5.69 40.75
N ILE A 116 0.65 6.79 40.28
CA ILE A 116 0.63 7.19 38.87
C ILE A 116 1.24 6.11 37.98
N ARG A 117 2.36 5.49 38.40
CA ARG A 117 2.98 4.40 37.65
C ARG A 117 2.05 3.18 37.55
N THR A 118 1.40 2.84 38.66
CA THR A 118 0.43 1.74 38.72
C THR A 118 -0.76 2.03 37.81
N LEU A 119 -1.36 3.23 37.93
CA LEU A 119 -2.46 3.69 37.08
C LEU A 119 -2.11 3.64 35.59
N LYS A 120 -0.90 4.09 35.21
CA LYS A 120 -0.43 4.01 33.82
C LYS A 120 -0.32 2.56 33.34
N SER A 121 0.19 1.66 34.18
CA SER A 121 0.27 0.24 33.84
C SER A 121 -1.11 -0.41 33.71
N THR A 122 -2.06 -0.07 34.57
CA THR A 122 -3.43 -0.57 34.51
C THR A 122 -4.20 -0.01 33.32
N ASP A 123 -4.02 1.28 33.00
CA ASP A 123 -4.60 1.90 31.80
C ASP A 123 -4.10 1.21 30.52
N LYS A 124 -2.78 0.95 30.43
CA LYS A 124 -2.20 0.19 29.32
C LYS A 124 -2.79 -1.21 29.21
N SER A 125 -2.85 -1.94 30.32
CA SER A 125 -3.44 -3.29 30.35
C SER A 125 -4.92 -3.30 29.95
N LEU A 126 -5.72 -2.33 30.41
CA LEU A 126 -7.14 -2.23 30.07
C LEU A 126 -7.34 -1.90 28.59
N LYS A 127 -6.51 -1.01 28.01
CA LYS A 127 -6.53 -0.73 26.57
C LYS A 127 -6.22 -1.98 25.74
N GLU A 128 -5.22 -2.76 26.14
CA GLU A 128 -4.91 -4.03 25.45
C GLU A 128 -6.06 -5.04 25.56
N GLN A 129 -6.72 -5.14 26.71
CA GLN A 129 -7.90 -6.01 26.87
C GLN A 129 -9.08 -5.54 26.03
N LEU A 130 -9.32 -4.22 25.95
CA LEU A 130 -10.36 -3.62 25.11
C LEU A 130 -10.12 -3.93 23.63
N GLU A 131 -8.88 -3.78 23.14
CA GLU A 131 -8.55 -4.09 21.75
C GLU A 131 -8.67 -5.59 21.45
N LYS A 132 -8.29 -6.46 22.39
CA LYS A 132 -8.54 -7.92 22.28
C LYS A 132 -10.04 -8.23 22.23
N ALA A 133 -10.86 -7.55 23.04
CA ALA A 133 -12.31 -7.73 23.05
C ALA A 133 -12.95 -7.28 21.74
N LYS A 134 -12.59 -6.10 21.23
CA LYS A 134 -13.05 -5.59 19.92
C LYS A 134 -12.69 -6.53 18.77
N LYS A 135 -11.45 -7.05 18.74
CA LYS A 135 -11.03 -8.03 17.72
C LYS A 135 -11.87 -9.32 17.79
N LYS A 136 -12.17 -9.82 19.00
CA LYS A 136 -13.03 -10.99 19.20
C LYS A 136 -14.47 -10.72 18.77
N GLU A 137 -15.02 -9.55 19.12
CA GLU A 137 -16.37 -9.14 18.72
C GLU A 137 -16.50 -9.07 17.20
N ALA A 138 -15.55 -8.43 16.51
CA ALA A 138 -15.51 -8.37 15.05
C ALA A 138 -15.45 -9.77 14.41
N ALA A 139 -14.64 -10.67 14.96
CA ALA A 139 -14.59 -12.06 14.50
C ALA A 139 -15.93 -12.77 14.71
N PHE A 140 -16.61 -12.57 15.85
CA PHE A 140 -17.92 -13.15 16.09
C PHE A 140 -18.98 -12.64 15.12
N ILE A 141 -19.02 -11.33 14.84
CA ILE A 141 -19.95 -10.74 13.86
C ILE A 141 -19.82 -11.43 12.50
N VAL A 142 -18.59 -11.61 12.01
CA VAL A 142 -18.32 -12.30 10.73
C VAL A 142 -18.79 -13.76 10.77
N THR A 143 -18.45 -14.50 11.83
CA THR A 143 -18.87 -15.91 11.95
C THR A 143 -20.38 -16.07 12.08
N PHE A 144 -21.05 -15.14 12.75
CA PHE A 144 -22.49 -15.14 12.92
C PHE A 144 -23.19 -14.87 11.58
N ALA A 145 -22.76 -13.83 10.86
CA ALA A 145 -23.27 -13.53 9.53
C ALA A 145 -23.13 -14.72 8.56
N LYS A 146 -21.98 -15.41 8.59
CA LYS A 146 -21.76 -16.61 7.77
C LYS A 146 -22.71 -17.75 8.14
N ARG A 147 -22.94 -18.00 9.43
CA ARG A 147 -23.91 -19.01 9.89
C ARG A 147 -25.34 -18.65 9.54
N GLU A 148 -25.71 -17.38 9.65
CA GLU A 148 -27.05 -16.91 9.26
C GLU A 148 -27.30 -17.11 7.77
N GLN A 149 -26.29 -16.84 6.93
CA GLN A 149 -26.34 -17.13 5.50
C GLN A 149 -26.55 -18.64 5.23
N GLU A 150 -25.76 -19.51 5.86
CA GLU A 150 -25.89 -20.98 5.71
C GLU A 150 -27.29 -21.46 6.13
N VAL A 151 -27.83 -20.93 7.23
CA VAL A 151 -29.19 -21.24 7.67
C VAL A 151 -30.23 -20.77 6.64
N ALA A 152 -30.04 -19.60 6.01
CA ALA A 152 -30.94 -19.11 4.97
C ALA A 152 -30.91 -20.00 3.72
N GLU A 153 -29.73 -20.45 3.31
CA GLU A 153 -29.52 -21.37 2.18
C GLU A 153 -30.18 -22.73 2.46
N LEU A 154 -29.95 -23.32 3.63
CA LEU A 154 -30.60 -24.57 4.04
C LEU A 154 -32.13 -24.44 4.09
N LYS A 155 -32.66 -23.32 4.61
CA LYS A 155 -34.11 -23.03 4.59
C LYS A 155 -34.66 -22.92 3.16
N ALA A 156 -33.88 -22.38 2.22
CA ALA A 156 -34.28 -22.31 0.82
C ALA A 156 -34.32 -23.70 0.17
N ALA A 157 -33.29 -24.54 0.38
CA ALA A 157 -33.25 -25.91 -0.11
C ALA A 157 -34.43 -26.75 0.42
N ILE A 158 -34.78 -26.60 1.70
CA ILE A 158 -35.95 -27.28 2.29
C ILE A 158 -37.25 -26.82 1.62
N ARG A 159 -37.41 -25.52 1.32
CA ARG A 159 -38.61 -25.01 0.63
C ARG A 159 -38.72 -25.58 -0.78
N GLU A 160 -37.61 -25.67 -1.50
CA GLU A 160 -37.55 -26.26 -2.84
C GLU A 160 -37.90 -27.75 -2.83
N LEU A 161 -37.26 -28.54 -1.96
CA LEU A 161 -37.57 -29.96 -1.81
C LEU A 161 -39.04 -30.20 -1.41
N ARG A 162 -39.60 -29.36 -0.54
CA ARG A 162 -41.03 -29.41 -0.19
C ARG A 162 -41.94 -29.05 -1.37
N ALA A 163 -41.51 -28.16 -2.26
CA ALA A 163 -42.25 -27.84 -3.47
C ALA A 163 -42.25 -29.03 -4.45
N GLN A 164 -41.10 -29.68 -4.62
CA GLN A 164 -40.97 -30.90 -5.44
C GLN A 164 -41.80 -32.07 -4.89
N LEU A 165 -41.88 -32.22 -3.57
CA LEU A 165 -42.64 -33.30 -2.93
C LEU A 165 -44.16 -33.05 -2.91
N LYS A 166 -44.63 -31.83 -3.17
CA LYS A 166 -46.06 -31.54 -3.28
C LYS A 166 -46.54 -31.86 -4.70
N PRO A 167 -47.35 -32.92 -4.91
CA PRO A 167 -47.97 -33.13 -6.22
C PRO A 167 -48.85 -31.91 -6.58
N PRO A 168 -48.86 -31.44 -7.84
CA PRO A 168 -49.48 -30.16 -8.22
C PRO A 168 -50.98 -30.03 -7.96
N SER A 169 -51.71 -31.12 -7.66
CA SER A 169 -53.14 -31.03 -7.38
C SER A 169 -53.64 -32.09 -6.37
N LEU A 170 -54.67 -31.70 -5.60
CA LEU A 170 -55.47 -32.61 -4.75
C LEU A 170 -56.20 -33.69 -5.57
N GLN A 171 -56.51 -33.41 -6.84
CA GLN A 171 -57.11 -34.38 -7.76
C GLN A 171 -56.16 -35.53 -8.07
N THR A 172 -54.86 -35.28 -8.27
CA THR A 172 -53.85 -36.33 -8.49
C THR A 172 -53.80 -37.29 -7.29
N ARG A 173 -53.91 -36.79 -6.07
CA ARG A 173 -53.98 -37.63 -4.85
C ARG A 173 -55.19 -38.56 -4.79
N ARG A 174 -56.30 -38.16 -5.42
CA ARG A 174 -57.57 -38.92 -5.51
C ARG A 174 -57.60 -39.85 -6.73
N LEU A 175 -56.80 -39.57 -7.75
CA LEU A 175 -56.64 -40.33 -9.00
C LEU A 175 -55.51 -41.37 -8.94
N LEU A 176 -54.61 -41.27 -7.97
CA LEU A 176 -53.61 -42.30 -7.71
C LEU A 176 -54.34 -43.53 -7.16
N LEU A 177 -54.56 -44.50 -8.04
CA LEU A 177 -54.79 -45.89 -7.66
C LEU A 177 -53.71 -46.28 -6.63
N ASP A 178 -54.08 -47.12 -5.65
CA ASP A 178 -53.11 -47.71 -4.73
C ASP A 178 -51.89 -48.23 -5.53
N PRO A 179 -50.63 -48.04 -5.06
CA PRO A 179 -49.45 -48.43 -5.81
C PRO A 179 -49.50 -49.86 -6.36
N ALA A 180 -50.09 -50.82 -5.63
CA ALA A 180 -50.25 -52.19 -6.12
C ALA A 180 -51.28 -52.29 -7.26
N ILE A 181 -52.36 -51.51 -7.19
CA ILE A 181 -53.37 -51.45 -8.25
C ILE A 181 -52.83 -50.74 -9.50
N HIS A 182 -52.01 -49.70 -9.33
CA HIS A 182 -51.35 -49.02 -10.45
C HIS A 182 -50.38 -49.94 -11.19
N GLU A 183 -49.62 -50.76 -10.45
CA GLU A 183 -48.71 -51.76 -11.02
C GLU A 183 -49.47 -52.79 -11.86
N GLU A 184 -50.57 -53.34 -11.34
CA GLU A 184 -51.41 -54.31 -12.07
C GLU A 184 -52.07 -53.69 -13.30
N PHE A 185 -52.56 -52.45 -13.20
CA PHE A 185 -53.14 -51.75 -14.35
C PHE A 185 -52.09 -51.47 -15.43
N THR A 186 -50.87 -51.10 -15.03
CA THR A 186 -49.75 -50.88 -15.94
C THR A 186 -49.34 -52.18 -16.62
N ARG A 187 -49.23 -53.27 -15.86
CA ARG A 187 -48.96 -54.61 -16.41
C ARG A 187 -50.03 -55.04 -17.41
N LEU A 188 -51.31 -54.86 -17.10
CA LEU A 188 -52.41 -55.20 -17.99
C LEU A 188 -52.40 -54.33 -19.26
N LYS A 189 -52.18 -53.03 -19.12
CA LYS A 189 -52.06 -52.10 -20.25
C LYS A 189 -50.91 -52.51 -21.17
N ASN A 190 -49.73 -52.80 -20.62
CA ASN A 190 -48.58 -53.25 -21.39
C ASN A 190 -48.86 -54.58 -22.10
N LEU A 191 -49.54 -55.52 -21.45
CA LEU A 191 -49.91 -56.80 -22.07
C LEU A 191 -50.90 -56.59 -23.23
N VAL A 192 -51.88 -55.70 -23.08
CA VAL A 192 -52.82 -55.35 -24.15
C VAL A 192 -52.08 -54.71 -25.32
N GLU A 193 -51.23 -53.71 -25.06
CA GLU A 193 -50.41 -53.06 -26.10
C GLU A 193 -49.50 -54.07 -26.82
N GLU A 194 -48.88 -55.01 -26.10
CA GLU A 194 -48.06 -56.08 -26.69
C GLU A 194 -48.89 -56.99 -27.61
N LYS A 195 -50.09 -57.40 -27.18
CA LYS A 195 -50.96 -58.25 -28.00
C LYS A 195 -51.52 -57.50 -29.21
N GLU A 196 -51.91 -56.24 -29.05
CA GLU A 196 -52.35 -55.38 -30.17
C GLU A 196 -51.23 -55.20 -31.19
N LYS A 197 -49.99 -54.96 -30.73
CA LYS A 197 -48.82 -54.92 -31.61
C LYS A 197 -48.63 -56.24 -32.35
N LYS A 198 -48.75 -57.38 -31.67
CA LYS A 198 -48.61 -58.70 -32.29
C LYS A 198 -49.71 -59.00 -33.31
N VAL A 199 -50.94 -58.59 -33.03
CA VAL A 199 -52.06 -58.67 -33.98
C VAL A 199 -51.76 -57.82 -35.22
N LYS A 200 -51.29 -56.58 -35.01
CA LYS A 200 -50.90 -55.70 -36.11
C LYS A 200 -49.75 -56.27 -36.92
N GLU A 201 -48.70 -56.79 -36.29
CA GLU A 201 -47.57 -57.46 -36.96
C GLU A 201 -48.03 -58.65 -37.80
N LEU A 202 -48.89 -59.52 -37.25
CA LEU A 202 -49.43 -60.66 -38.01
C LEU A 202 -50.30 -60.21 -39.18
N GLN A 203 -51.11 -59.16 -38.99
CA GLN A 203 -51.92 -58.58 -40.06
C GLN A 203 -51.04 -57.94 -41.15
N ASP A 204 -49.99 -57.23 -40.77
CA ASP A 204 -49.02 -56.62 -41.68
C ASP A 204 -48.22 -57.70 -42.42
N ASN A 205 -47.86 -58.81 -41.77
CA ASN A 205 -47.23 -59.97 -42.41
C ASN A 205 -48.16 -60.62 -43.44
N ILE A 206 -49.45 -60.79 -43.13
CA ILE A 206 -50.45 -61.28 -44.10
C ILE A 206 -50.54 -60.32 -45.29
N ASN A 207 -50.59 -59.02 -45.04
CA ASN A 207 -50.63 -58.02 -46.10
C ASN A 207 -49.35 -58.02 -46.95
N ALA A 208 -48.19 -58.23 -46.33
CA ALA A 208 -46.90 -58.33 -47.00
C ALA A 208 -46.78 -59.60 -47.85
N VAL A 209 -47.30 -60.73 -47.38
CA VAL A 209 -47.33 -61.98 -48.19
C VAL A 209 -48.27 -61.85 -49.39
N ASN A 210 -49.34 -61.06 -49.26
CA ASN A 210 -50.24 -60.73 -50.37
C ASN A 210 -49.73 -59.58 -51.25
N PHE A 211 -48.59 -58.98 -50.92
CA PHE A 211 -47.99 -57.92 -51.72
C PHE A 211 -47.43 -58.47 -53.01
N THR A 212 -47.89 -57.91 -54.13
CA THR A 212 -47.28 -58.14 -55.44
C THR A 212 -46.68 -56.81 -55.92
N PRO A 213 -45.36 -56.77 -56.24
CA PRO A 213 -44.69 -55.56 -56.73
C PRO A 213 -45.36 -54.96 -57.98
N ASN A 214 -46.06 -55.79 -58.75
CA ASN A 214 -46.73 -55.40 -59.99
C ASN A 214 -48.14 -54.84 -59.80
N SER A 215 -48.74 -54.97 -58.60
CA SER A 215 -50.04 -54.36 -58.31
C SER A 215 -49.95 -52.83 -58.30
N LYS A 216 -51.07 -52.15 -58.57
CA LYS A 216 -51.15 -50.68 -58.51
C LYS A 216 -50.68 -50.13 -57.15
N MET A 217 -51.07 -50.82 -56.07
CA MET A 217 -50.64 -50.49 -54.71
C MET A 217 -49.15 -50.74 -54.49
N GLY A 218 -48.63 -51.87 -55.02
CA GLY A 218 -47.23 -52.22 -54.92
C GLY A 218 -46.30 -51.23 -55.62
N LYS A 219 -46.66 -50.81 -56.84
CA LYS A 219 -45.91 -49.78 -57.59
C LYS A 219 -45.90 -48.43 -56.85
N MET A 220 -47.03 -48.03 -56.26
CA MET A 220 -47.12 -46.78 -55.50
C MET A 220 -46.26 -46.82 -54.23
N LEU A 221 -46.27 -47.94 -53.50
CA LEU A 221 -45.42 -48.12 -52.32
C LEU A 221 -43.94 -48.11 -52.68
N MET A 222 -43.53 -48.81 -53.74
CA MET A 222 -42.13 -48.81 -54.20
C MET A 222 -41.68 -47.40 -54.62
N ALA A 223 -42.52 -46.65 -55.32
CA ALA A 223 -42.24 -45.25 -55.65
C ALA A 223 -42.06 -44.40 -54.38
N LYS A 224 -42.95 -44.56 -53.38
CA LYS A 224 -42.84 -43.85 -52.10
C LYS A 224 -41.60 -44.25 -51.31
N CYS A 225 -41.24 -45.52 -51.28
CA CYS A 225 -39.99 -45.99 -50.66
C CYS A 225 -38.77 -45.37 -51.34
N LYS A 226 -38.77 -45.27 -52.67
CA LYS A 226 -37.69 -44.62 -53.42
C LYS A 226 -37.58 -43.14 -53.07
N THR A 227 -38.69 -42.40 -53.05
CA THR A 227 -38.69 -40.98 -52.65
C THR A 227 -38.24 -40.78 -51.21
N LEU A 228 -38.72 -41.60 -50.26
CA LEU A 228 -38.28 -41.52 -48.86
C LEU A 228 -36.80 -41.87 -48.69
N GLN A 229 -36.27 -42.76 -49.53
CA GLN A 229 -34.85 -43.09 -49.54
C GLN A 229 -34.02 -41.91 -50.07
N GLU A 230 -34.46 -41.28 -51.16
CA GLU A 230 -33.85 -40.06 -51.72
C GLU A 230 -33.87 -38.90 -50.69
N GLU A 231 -35.00 -38.67 -50.02
CA GLU A 231 -35.14 -37.65 -48.96
C GLU A 231 -34.20 -37.93 -47.76
N ASN A 232 -34.09 -39.18 -47.32
CA ASN A 232 -33.20 -39.54 -46.21
C ASN A 232 -31.72 -39.37 -46.59
N GLU A 233 -31.35 -39.71 -47.83
CA GLU A 233 -30.01 -39.47 -48.36
C GLU A 233 -29.71 -37.96 -48.40
N GLU A 234 -30.66 -37.15 -48.83
CA GLU A 234 -30.53 -35.68 -48.82
C GLU A 234 -30.38 -35.13 -47.39
N ILE A 235 -31.18 -35.59 -46.42
CA ILE A 235 -31.04 -35.19 -45.01
C ILE A 235 -29.66 -35.60 -44.46
N GLY A 236 -29.18 -36.79 -44.79
CA GLY A 236 -27.84 -37.25 -44.41
C GLY A 236 -26.72 -36.40 -45.02
N ASN A 237 -26.87 -36.03 -46.28
CA ASN A 237 -25.96 -35.12 -46.98
C ASN A 237 -25.96 -33.74 -46.35
N GLN A 238 -27.13 -33.12 -46.11
CA GLN A 238 -27.25 -31.82 -45.47
C GLN A 238 -26.67 -31.82 -44.03
N ALA A 239 -26.90 -32.88 -43.27
CA ALA A 239 -26.35 -33.02 -41.92
C ALA A 239 -24.82 -33.17 -41.90
N SER A 240 -24.27 -33.94 -42.84
CA SER A 240 -22.81 -34.14 -42.95
C SER A 240 -22.11 -32.91 -43.52
N GLU A 241 -22.68 -32.26 -44.53
CA GLU A 241 -22.16 -31.04 -45.15
C GLU A 241 -22.19 -29.85 -44.19
N GLY A 242 -23.28 -29.66 -43.45
CA GLY A 242 -23.41 -28.57 -42.47
C GLY A 242 -22.33 -28.62 -41.39
N LYS A 243 -22.12 -29.80 -40.79
CA LYS A 243 -21.08 -29.99 -39.76
C LYS A 243 -19.67 -29.88 -40.34
N MET A 244 -19.45 -30.38 -41.56
CA MET A 244 -18.17 -30.26 -42.25
C MET A 244 -17.83 -28.81 -42.59
N HIS A 245 -18.80 -28.03 -43.05
CA HIS A 245 -18.65 -26.61 -43.34
C HIS A 245 -18.36 -25.80 -42.07
N GLU A 246 -19.09 -26.05 -40.98
CA GLU A 246 -18.86 -25.42 -39.68
C GLU A 246 -17.44 -25.68 -39.15
N LEU A 247 -16.99 -26.95 -39.20
CA LEU A 247 -15.64 -27.32 -38.79
C LEU A 247 -14.58 -26.68 -39.68
N SER A 248 -14.83 -26.58 -40.99
CA SER A 248 -13.92 -25.93 -41.94
C SER A 248 -13.77 -24.43 -41.65
N LEU A 249 -14.87 -23.74 -41.31
CA LEU A 249 -14.85 -22.34 -40.91
C LEU A 249 -14.07 -22.14 -39.60
N LYS A 250 -14.34 -22.98 -38.59
CA LYS A 250 -13.59 -22.97 -37.32
C LYS A 250 -12.10 -23.20 -37.54
N LEU A 251 -11.73 -24.12 -38.42
CA LEU A 251 -10.34 -24.41 -38.78
C LEU A 251 -9.68 -23.21 -39.47
N ALA A 252 -10.35 -22.56 -40.41
CA ALA A 252 -9.83 -21.37 -41.10
C ALA A 252 -9.59 -20.21 -40.11
N LEU A 253 -10.55 -19.97 -39.21
CA LEU A 253 -10.42 -18.96 -38.15
C LEU A 253 -9.22 -19.27 -37.24
N GLN A 254 -9.05 -20.53 -36.82
CA GLN A 254 -7.90 -20.93 -36.01
C GLN A 254 -6.57 -20.79 -36.74
N LYS A 255 -6.52 -21.08 -38.04
CA LYS A 255 -5.32 -20.83 -38.86
C LYS A 255 -4.96 -19.34 -38.89
N SER A 256 -5.95 -18.47 -39.06
CA SER A 256 -5.76 -17.01 -39.03
C SER A 256 -5.21 -16.54 -37.68
N ARG A 257 -5.82 -16.98 -36.57
CA ARG A 257 -5.37 -16.61 -35.22
C ARG A 257 -3.96 -17.10 -34.91
N ASN A 258 -3.61 -18.31 -35.35
CA ASN A 258 -2.25 -18.83 -35.22
C ASN A 258 -1.24 -18.06 -36.07
N ALA A 259 -1.63 -17.60 -37.26
CA ALA A 259 -0.77 -16.75 -38.09
C ALA A 259 -0.51 -15.39 -37.41
N GLU A 260 -1.54 -14.78 -36.83
CA GLU A 260 -1.41 -13.53 -36.08
C GLU A 260 -0.46 -13.67 -34.87
N LEU A 261 -0.61 -14.74 -34.08
CA LEU A 261 0.30 -15.02 -32.96
C LEU A 261 1.75 -15.18 -33.44
N ARG A 262 1.97 -15.92 -34.53
CA ARG A 262 3.32 -16.07 -35.11
C ARG A 262 3.91 -14.71 -35.53
N ASN A 263 3.11 -13.86 -36.17
CA ASN A 263 3.55 -12.51 -36.57
C ASN A 263 3.92 -11.65 -35.35
N GLN A 264 3.13 -11.73 -34.27
CA GLN A 264 3.44 -11.01 -33.02
C GLN A 264 4.75 -11.51 -32.38
N PHE A 265 4.97 -12.83 -32.33
CA PHE A 265 6.22 -13.40 -31.84
C PHE A 265 7.42 -13.00 -32.71
N GLU A 266 7.26 -13.01 -34.03
CA GLU A 266 8.31 -12.56 -34.95
C GLU A 266 8.66 -11.08 -34.71
N GLY A 267 7.66 -10.23 -34.52
CA GLY A 267 7.86 -8.82 -34.15
C GLY A 267 8.60 -8.66 -32.81
N LEU A 268 8.23 -9.45 -31.79
CA LEU A 268 8.93 -9.43 -30.51
C LEU A 268 10.38 -9.90 -30.63
N CYS A 269 10.66 -10.96 -31.39
CA CYS A 269 12.02 -11.43 -31.65
C CYS A 269 12.88 -10.34 -32.28
N LYS A 270 12.36 -9.63 -33.30
CA LYS A 270 13.06 -8.49 -33.92
C LYS A 270 13.36 -7.37 -32.91
N ASN A 271 12.41 -7.05 -32.03
CA ASN A 271 12.63 -6.05 -30.99
C ASN A 271 13.71 -6.49 -29.98
N VAL A 272 13.72 -7.76 -29.61
CA VAL A 272 14.76 -8.32 -28.72
C VAL A 272 16.13 -8.28 -29.39
N GLU A 273 16.22 -8.58 -30.68
CA GLU A 273 17.47 -8.43 -31.44
C GLU A 273 17.98 -6.99 -31.42
N VAL A 274 17.12 -6.00 -31.70
CA VAL A 274 17.48 -4.57 -31.64
C VAL A 274 17.96 -4.19 -30.24
N LEU A 275 17.22 -4.55 -29.19
CA LEU A 275 17.62 -4.26 -27.81
C LEU A 275 18.95 -4.93 -27.44
N THR A 276 19.20 -6.14 -27.93
CA THR A 276 20.48 -6.83 -27.72
C THR A 276 21.62 -6.03 -28.37
N THR A 277 21.43 -5.55 -29.60
CA THR A 277 22.44 -4.72 -30.27
C THR A 277 22.69 -3.37 -29.58
N ASP A 278 21.65 -2.76 -29.01
CA ASP A 278 21.79 -1.51 -28.25
C ASP A 278 22.50 -1.73 -26.92
N VAL A 279 22.24 -2.86 -26.25
CA VAL A 279 22.97 -3.27 -25.05
C VAL A 279 24.44 -3.50 -25.36
N ASP A 280 24.77 -4.19 -26.46
CA ASP A 280 26.16 -4.42 -26.87
C ASP A 280 26.88 -3.10 -27.15
N ARG A 281 26.23 -2.15 -27.85
CA ARG A 281 26.77 -0.81 -28.09
C ARG A 281 26.97 -0.01 -26.80
N SER A 282 25.99 -0.07 -25.89
CA SER A 282 26.08 0.58 -24.59
C SER A 282 27.22 0.02 -23.76
N ASN A 283 27.39 -1.31 -23.74
CA ASN A 283 28.50 -1.99 -23.07
C ASN A 283 29.86 -1.56 -23.65
N GLU A 284 29.99 -1.48 -24.98
CA GLU A 284 31.20 -0.97 -25.63
C GLU A 284 31.52 0.47 -25.20
N MET A 285 30.51 1.35 -25.14
CA MET A 285 30.68 2.72 -24.67
C MET A 285 31.11 2.80 -23.20
N VAL A 286 30.58 1.94 -22.34
CA VAL A 286 30.99 1.85 -20.93
C VAL A 286 32.46 1.46 -20.80
N VAL A 287 32.93 0.48 -21.58
CA VAL A 287 34.35 0.08 -21.58
C VAL A 287 35.25 1.25 -22.00
N ILE A 288 34.89 1.97 -23.07
CA ILE A 288 35.65 3.16 -23.51
C ILE A 288 35.69 4.24 -22.42
N LEU A 289 34.58 4.46 -21.72
CA LEU A 289 34.53 5.44 -20.62
C LEU A 289 35.36 4.99 -19.42
N GLN A 290 35.40 3.70 -19.12
CA GLN A 290 36.26 3.13 -18.07
C GLN A 290 37.75 3.32 -18.41
N GLU A 291 38.16 3.01 -19.64
CA GLU A 291 39.55 3.24 -20.11
C GLU A 291 39.95 4.71 -19.98
N LYS A 292 39.09 5.64 -20.41
CA LYS A 292 39.32 7.09 -20.25
C LYS A 292 39.42 7.51 -18.79
N LEU A 293 38.61 6.92 -17.92
CA LEU A 293 38.65 7.21 -16.48
C LEU A 293 39.99 6.75 -15.88
N GLU A 294 40.44 5.55 -16.22
CA GLU A 294 41.74 5.01 -15.79
C GLU A 294 42.93 5.84 -16.30
N GLU A 295 42.85 6.33 -17.55
CA GLU A 295 43.84 7.25 -18.12
C GLU A 295 43.88 8.56 -17.32
N ARG A 296 42.72 9.16 -17.01
CA ARG A 296 42.65 10.38 -16.19
C ARG A 296 43.13 10.16 -14.77
N ASP A 297 42.80 9.03 -14.15
CA ASP A 297 43.29 8.68 -12.82
C ASP A 297 44.81 8.50 -12.81
N SER A 298 45.38 7.91 -13.86
CA SER A 298 46.83 7.77 -14.03
C SER A 298 47.51 9.13 -14.20
N GLU A 299 46.91 10.02 -15.00
CA GLU A 299 47.37 11.39 -15.19
C GLU A 299 47.30 12.21 -13.90
N ILE A 300 46.21 12.08 -13.12
CA ILE A 300 46.08 12.71 -11.80
C ILE A 300 47.17 12.19 -10.86
N LYS A 301 47.44 10.88 -10.84
CA LYS A 301 48.52 10.30 -10.03
C LYS A 301 49.88 10.87 -10.44
N ARG A 302 50.17 10.98 -11.74
CA ARG A 302 51.40 11.57 -12.27
C ARG A 302 51.55 13.04 -11.83
N LEU A 303 50.52 13.86 -12.05
CA LEU A 303 50.52 15.28 -11.65
C LEU A 303 50.68 15.47 -10.14
N LYS A 304 50.07 14.60 -9.32
CA LYS A 304 50.25 14.61 -7.86
C LYS A 304 51.71 14.33 -7.47
N LEU A 305 52.36 13.34 -8.10
CA LEU A 305 53.77 13.04 -7.86
C LEU A 305 54.67 14.22 -8.29
N GLU A 306 54.40 14.84 -9.44
CA GLU A 306 55.13 16.04 -9.90
C GLU A 306 54.98 17.22 -8.94
N LEU A 307 53.76 17.48 -8.44
CA LEU A 307 53.54 18.51 -7.42
C LEU A 307 54.31 18.22 -6.12
N GLN A 308 54.33 16.97 -5.67
CA GLN A 308 55.12 16.59 -4.49
C GLN A 308 56.62 16.80 -4.69
N GLN A 309 57.15 16.42 -5.86
CA GLN A 309 58.56 16.68 -6.19
C GLN A 309 58.87 18.18 -6.27
N ARG A 310 57.99 18.98 -6.89
CA ARG A 310 58.16 20.43 -7.01
C ARG A 310 58.15 21.11 -5.65
N ASN A 311 57.25 20.72 -4.74
CA ASN A 311 57.25 21.19 -3.35
C ASN A 311 58.55 20.85 -2.60
N ILE A 312 59.12 19.65 -2.78
CA ILE A 312 60.40 19.27 -2.17
C ILE A 312 61.58 20.09 -2.75
N THR A 313 61.48 20.47 -4.02
CA THR A 313 62.51 21.28 -4.71
C THR A 313 62.40 22.76 -4.33
N GLU A 314 61.20 23.26 -4.06
CA GLU A 314 60.94 24.59 -3.50
C GLU A 314 61.40 24.69 -2.04
N GLU A 315 61.22 23.64 -1.22
CA GLU A 315 61.75 23.57 0.15
C GLU A 315 63.30 23.55 0.22
N MET A 316 64.00 23.18 -0.86
CA MET A 316 65.47 23.24 -0.95
C MET A 316 66.02 24.60 -1.44
N ASN A 317 65.18 25.50 -1.96
CA ASN A 317 65.63 26.78 -2.54
C ASN A 317 65.37 28.01 -1.66
N ASP A 318 64.61 27.90 -0.56
CA ASP A 318 64.38 29.01 0.37
C ASP A 318 65.38 28.99 1.55
N SER A 319 66.53 29.62 1.33
CA SER A 319 67.40 30.15 2.38
C SER A 319 67.87 31.56 2.02
N ALA A 320 67.20 32.55 2.62
CA ALA A 320 67.56 33.98 2.84
C ALA A 320 67.07 35.03 1.79
N PRO A 321 66.92 36.33 2.15
CA PRO A 321 65.61 36.90 2.55
C PRO A 321 65.22 38.28 1.93
N MET A 322 63.95 38.66 2.16
CA MET A 322 63.39 40.03 2.33
C MET A 322 63.34 41.01 1.14
N VAL A 323 62.16 41.62 0.89
CA VAL A 323 61.87 43.08 0.98
C VAL A 323 60.40 43.35 0.63
N THR A 324 59.85 44.34 1.32
CA THR A 324 58.51 44.95 1.36
C THR A 324 57.97 45.49 0.03
N ASP A 325 56.66 45.39 -0.21
CA ASP A 325 55.74 46.55 -0.27
C ASP A 325 54.31 46.11 -0.67
N GLU A 326 53.32 46.66 0.05
CA GLU A 326 51.90 46.77 -0.35
C GLU A 326 51.72 48.03 -1.25
N PRO A 327 50.57 48.31 -1.94
CA PRO A 327 49.20 47.78 -1.72
C PRO A 327 48.32 47.57 -3.00
N GLN A 328 47.07 47.15 -2.76
CA GLN A 328 45.79 47.58 -3.38
C GLN A 328 44.88 46.52 -4.05
N SER A 329 43.73 46.35 -3.38
CA SER A 329 42.37 46.04 -3.84
C SER A 329 42.06 46.23 -5.33
N THR A 330 41.39 45.25 -5.94
CA THR A 330 40.06 45.41 -6.57
C THR A 330 39.42 44.06 -6.85
N THR A 331 38.19 43.90 -6.36
CA THR A 331 37.23 42.87 -6.72
C THR A 331 36.71 43.07 -8.15
N GLU A 332 36.77 42.05 -8.99
CA GLU A 332 35.87 41.92 -10.14
C GLU A 332 35.39 40.47 -10.26
N ALA A 333 34.07 40.32 -10.22
CA ALA A 333 33.35 39.09 -10.50
C ALA A 333 33.38 38.82 -12.02
N VAL A 334 33.57 37.57 -12.42
CA VAL A 334 33.33 37.15 -13.80
C VAL A 334 32.45 35.89 -13.81
N ASP A 335 31.38 36.03 -14.57
CA ASP A 335 30.26 35.13 -14.86
C ASP A 335 30.65 33.69 -15.19
N VAL A 336 29.86 32.75 -14.67
CA VAL A 336 29.77 31.37 -15.17
C VAL A 336 28.62 31.30 -16.18
N PRO A 337 28.84 30.92 -17.45
CA PRO A 337 27.73 30.73 -18.39
C PRO A 337 26.94 29.48 -18.00
N GLN A 338 25.64 29.67 -17.73
CA GLN A 338 24.65 28.59 -17.72
C GLN A 338 24.50 28.03 -19.13
N ILE A 339 24.88 26.76 -19.33
CA ILE A 339 24.47 25.99 -20.51
C ILE A 339 23.05 25.48 -20.25
N LYS A 340 22.08 26.09 -20.93
CA LYS A 340 20.71 25.59 -21.06
C LYS A 340 20.71 24.27 -21.82
N LEU A 341 20.22 23.20 -21.20
CA LEU A 341 19.70 22.04 -21.90
C LEU A 341 18.22 22.31 -22.22
N GLU A 342 17.97 22.80 -23.43
CA GLU A 342 16.63 22.77 -24.03
C GLU A 342 16.33 21.32 -24.41
N CYS A 343 15.35 20.73 -23.72
CA CYS A 343 14.75 19.46 -24.12
C CYS A 343 13.47 19.81 -24.89
N ASN A 344 13.52 19.71 -26.22
CA ASN A 344 12.36 19.74 -27.10
C ASN A 344 12.30 18.42 -27.86
N THR A 345 11.14 17.77 -27.74
CA THR A 345 10.34 17.03 -28.74
C THR A 345 9.33 16.20 -27.93
N GLU A 346 8.03 16.51 -27.85
CA GLU A 346 7.00 16.26 -28.88
C GLU A 346 7.17 14.83 -29.46
N GLY A 347 6.32 13.84 -29.21
CA GLY A 347 4.89 13.78 -29.52
C GLY A 347 4.68 12.79 -30.68
N GLU A 348 3.72 11.86 -30.53
CA GLU A 348 3.22 10.88 -31.53
C GLU A 348 4.14 9.65 -31.77
N PHE A 349 3.75 8.38 -31.57
CA PHE A 349 2.50 7.63 -31.78
C PHE A 349 2.27 6.55 -30.72
#